data_AF-A0A2V5L4V2-F1
#
_entry.id   AF-A0A2V5L4V2-F1
#
_cell.length_a   1.000
_cell.length_b   1.000
_cell.length_c   1.000
_cell.angle_alpha   90.00
_cell.angle_beta   90.00
_cell.angle_gamma   90.00
#
_symmetry.space_group_name_H-M   'P 1'
#
loop_
_entity.id
_entity.type
_entity.pdbx_description
1 polymer ?
#
loop_
_entity_poly.entity_id
_entity_poly.type
_entity_poly.pdbx_seq_one_letter_code
_entity_poly.pdbx_strand_id
1 'polypeptide(L)'
;MIFGLPGSAKPHTGLIAWIHGKLGLDQQLESALVYCSRLGPPHVPWLEPDVNDRMQELKAEGIDGVIVVPPGFVSDHMEVKYDLDTEAAQTAARLDMAYLRADSVGTDPSFVAGLVDAALERSAQYRARALNRQR
;
A
#
# COMPACT_ATOMS: atom_id res chain seq x y z
N MET A 1 -1.42 -1.59 -2.61
CA MET A 1 -0.29 -1.65 -3.56
C MET A 1 0.94 -2.20 -2.87
N ILE A 2 1.50 -3.30 -3.38
CA ILE A 2 2.82 -3.84 -3.04
C ILE A 2 3.42 -4.35 -4.36
N PHE A 3 4.72 -4.19 -4.56
CA PHE A 3 5.43 -4.79 -5.68
C PHE A 3 5.79 -6.22 -5.29
N GLY A 4 5.60 -7.22 -6.14
CA GLY A 4 6.24 -8.50 -5.86
C GLY A 4 5.81 -9.73 -6.62
N LEU A 5 6.71 -10.72 -6.51
CA LEU A 5 6.55 -12.13 -6.79
C LEU A 5 5.89 -12.84 -5.58
N PRO A 6 5.41 -14.09 -5.70
CA PRO A 6 4.65 -14.79 -4.65
C PRO A 6 5.32 -14.80 -3.26
N GLY A 7 4.60 -14.39 -2.20
CA GLY A 7 5.04 -14.57 -0.79
C GLY A 7 4.77 -13.41 0.20
N SER A 8 4.29 -12.25 -0.25
CA SER A 8 4.23 -11.00 0.56
C SER A 8 2.88 -10.68 1.23
N ALA A 9 1.86 -11.54 1.15
CA ALA A 9 0.47 -11.14 1.45
C ALA A 9 0.09 -10.92 2.93
N LYS A 10 0.77 -11.56 3.90
CA LYS A 10 0.29 -11.63 5.31
C LYS A 10 0.27 -10.31 6.13
N PRO A 11 1.19 -9.32 5.95
CA PRO A 11 1.21 -8.10 6.78
C PRO A 11 0.06 -7.11 6.52
N HIS A 12 -0.65 -7.22 5.39
CA HIS A 12 -1.44 -6.11 4.87
C HIS A 12 -2.90 -6.08 5.35
N THR A 13 -3.45 -7.23 5.77
CA THR A 13 -4.81 -7.31 6.33
C THR A 13 -4.94 -6.50 7.64
N GLY A 14 -3.91 -6.54 8.50
CA GLY A 14 -3.90 -5.78 9.75
C GLY A 14 -3.85 -4.26 9.52
N LEU A 15 -3.11 -3.81 8.50
CA LEU A 15 -3.06 -2.40 8.12
C LEU A 15 -4.41 -1.92 7.59
N ILE A 16 -5.06 -2.70 6.72
CA ILE A 16 -6.40 -2.39 6.21
C ILE A 16 -7.39 -2.21 7.37
N ALA A 17 -7.45 -3.17 8.31
CA ALA A 17 -8.32 -3.07 9.47
C ALA A 17 -8.02 -1.84 10.34
N TRP A 18 -6.74 -1.49 10.52
CA TRP A 18 -6.35 -0.30 11.26
C TRP A 18 -6.80 1.00 10.57
N ILE A 19 -6.65 1.11 9.24
CA ILE A 19 -7.09 2.28 8.47
C ILE A 19 -8.60 2.46 8.63
N HIS A 20 -9.38 1.38 8.49
CA HIS A 20 -10.84 1.41 8.71
C HIS A 20 -11.21 1.99 10.08
N GLY A 21 -10.54 1.53 11.14
CA GLY A 21 -10.77 2.06 12.49
C GLY A 21 -10.38 3.54 12.68
N LYS A 22 -9.55 4.10 11.79
CA LYS A 22 -9.12 5.50 11.83
C LYS A 22 -9.96 6.44 10.98
N LEU A 23 -10.61 5.94 9.94
CA LEU A 23 -11.42 6.77 9.04
C LEU A 23 -12.69 7.32 9.72
N GLY A 24 -13.13 6.71 10.83
CA GLY A 24 -14.27 7.21 11.60
C GLY A 24 -15.58 7.27 10.81
N LEU A 25 -15.70 6.45 9.76
CA LEU A 25 -16.87 6.38 8.91
C LEU A 25 -17.92 5.48 9.57
N ASP A 26 -19.20 5.89 9.48
CA ASP A 26 -20.33 5.08 9.96
C ASP A 26 -20.50 3.78 9.15
N GLN A 27 -20.00 3.77 7.91
CA GLN A 27 -20.00 2.62 7.02
C GLN A 27 -18.58 2.14 6.75
N GLN A 28 -18.37 0.83 6.85
CA GLN A 28 -17.12 0.19 6.48
C GLN A 28 -16.98 0.15 4.95
N LEU A 29 -15.87 0.66 4.43
CA LEU A 29 -15.59 0.59 2.99
C LEU A 29 -15.19 -0.84 2.60
N GLU A 30 -15.61 -1.29 1.44
CA GLU A 30 -15.03 -2.52 0.87
C GLU A 30 -13.59 -2.24 0.44
N SER A 31 -12.68 -3.15 0.79
CA SER A 31 -11.25 -2.96 0.54
C SER A 31 -10.58 -4.29 0.19
N ALA A 32 -9.71 -4.26 -0.81
CA ALA A 32 -8.94 -5.41 -1.25
C ALA A 32 -7.46 -5.04 -1.39
N LEU A 33 -6.58 -6.02 -1.19
CA LEU A 33 -5.17 -5.88 -1.53
C LEU A 33 -4.97 -6.18 -3.01
N VAL A 34 -4.47 -5.19 -3.74
CA VAL A 34 -4.14 -5.27 -5.17
C VAL A 34 -2.67 -4.94 -5.41
N TYR A 35 -2.17 -5.43 -6.55
CA TYR A 35 -0.79 -5.33 -7.01
C TYR A 35 -0.74 -4.55 -8.33
N CYS A 36 0.47 -4.21 -8.78
CA CYS A 36 0.70 -3.41 -9.98
C CYS A 36 2.15 -3.64 -10.44
N SER A 37 2.59 -2.86 -11.43
CA SER A 37 3.98 -2.88 -11.91
C SER A 37 4.39 -4.25 -12.48
N ARG A 38 3.42 -5.00 -13.04
CA ARG A 38 3.69 -6.29 -13.69
C ARG A 38 4.59 -6.03 -14.89
N LEU A 39 5.85 -6.47 -14.79
CA LEU A 39 6.86 -6.29 -15.84
C LEU A 39 7.31 -7.62 -16.42
N GLY A 40 7.75 -7.60 -17.68
CA GLY A 40 8.28 -8.78 -18.36
C GLY A 40 7.20 -9.67 -18.99
N PRO A 41 7.58 -10.87 -19.47
CA PRO A 41 6.71 -11.69 -20.29
C PRO A 41 5.45 -12.17 -19.54
N PRO A 42 4.28 -12.28 -20.21
CA PRO A 42 3.03 -12.72 -19.58
C PRO A 42 3.06 -14.10 -18.91
N HIS A 43 4.05 -14.94 -19.27
CA HIS A 43 4.21 -16.28 -18.72
C HIS A 43 4.96 -16.31 -17.37
N VAL A 44 5.54 -15.18 -16.94
CA VAL A 44 6.15 -15.07 -15.61
C VAL A 44 5.04 -14.81 -14.60
N PRO A 45 4.84 -15.65 -13.58
CA PRO A 45 3.79 -15.42 -12.58
C PRO A 45 4.11 -14.21 -11.71
N TRP A 46 3.15 -13.28 -11.62
CA TRP A 46 3.18 -12.15 -10.71
C TRP A 46 2.11 -12.27 -9.61
N LEU A 47 2.16 -11.39 -8.62
CA LEU A 47 1.10 -11.29 -7.63
C LEU A 47 -0.18 -10.73 -8.24
N GLU A 48 -1.30 -11.31 -7.83
CA GLU A 48 -2.64 -10.98 -8.31
C GLU A 48 -3.56 -10.63 -7.13
N PRO A 49 -4.62 -9.83 -7.36
CA PRO A 49 -5.00 -9.22 -8.63
C PRO A 49 -4.23 -7.93 -8.95
N ASP A 50 -4.01 -7.65 -10.25
CA ASP A 50 -3.58 -6.33 -10.72
C ASP A 50 -4.65 -5.26 -10.45
N VAL A 51 -4.22 -4.04 -10.17
CA VAL A 51 -5.09 -2.90 -9.87
C VAL A 51 -6.03 -2.55 -11.01
N ASN A 52 -5.59 -2.65 -12.27
CA ASN A 52 -6.40 -2.35 -13.44
C ASN A 52 -7.43 -3.44 -13.70
N ASP A 53 -7.05 -4.69 -13.49
CA ASP A 53 -7.95 -5.84 -13.61
C ASP A 53 -9.04 -5.77 -12.52
N ARG A 54 -8.65 -5.47 -11.27
CA ARG A 54 -9.64 -5.33 -10.19
C ARG A 54 -10.59 -4.15 -10.40
N MET A 55 -10.14 -3.03 -10.97
CA MET A 55 -11.05 -1.93 -11.31
C MET A 55 -12.10 -2.33 -12.35
N GLN A 56 -11.74 -3.15 -13.34
CA GLN A 56 -12.70 -3.67 -14.33
C GLN A 56 -13.76 -4.57 -13.67
N GLU A 57 -13.34 -5.46 -12.77
CA GLU A 57 -14.25 -6.29 -11.99
C GLU A 57 -15.20 -5.45 -11.13
N LEU A 58 -14.66 -4.47 -10.39
CA LEU A 58 -15.44 -3.56 -9.55
C LEU A 58 -16.49 -2.78 -10.35
N LYS A 59 -16.14 -2.32 -11.56
CA LYS A 59 -17.12 -1.64 -12.42
C LYS A 59 -18.25 -2.58 -12.85
N ALA A 60 -17.93 -3.84 -13.15
CA ALA A 60 -18.95 -4.85 -13.46
C ALA A 60 -19.84 -5.20 -12.26
N GLU A 61 -19.31 -5.05 -11.03
CA GLU A 61 -20.05 -5.16 -9.76
C GLU A 61 -20.90 -3.91 -9.45
N GLY A 62 -20.83 -2.85 -10.26
CA GLY A 62 -21.60 -1.61 -10.10
C GLY A 62 -20.94 -0.56 -9.21
N ILE A 63 -19.64 -0.69 -8.93
CA ILE A 63 -18.88 0.30 -8.16
C ILE A 63 -18.39 1.42 -9.09
N ASP A 64 -18.72 2.66 -8.74
CA ASP A 64 -18.41 3.84 -9.57
C ASP A 64 -17.19 4.63 -9.10
N GLY A 65 -16.47 4.17 -8.07
CA GLY A 65 -15.28 4.87 -7.61
C GLY A 65 -14.37 4.07 -6.70
N VAL A 66 -13.08 4.42 -6.73
CA VAL A 66 -12.04 3.78 -5.92
C VAL A 66 -11.08 4.79 -5.32
N ILE A 67 -10.61 4.49 -4.11
CA ILE A 67 -9.48 5.16 -3.47
C ILE A 67 -8.32 4.16 -3.38
N VAL A 68 -7.20 4.48 -4.03
CA VAL A 68 -5.99 3.67 -4.01
C VAL A 68 -5.06 4.18 -2.91
N VAL A 69 -4.69 3.29 -1.99
CA VAL A 69 -3.68 3.56 -0.97
C VAL A 69 -2.39 2.82 -1.34
N PRO A 70 -1.23 3.51 -1.45
CA PRO A 70 0.04 2.89 -1.77
C PRO A 70 0.93 2.64 -0.52
N PRO A 71 0.63 1.65 0.35
CA PRO A 71 1.38 1.44 1.59
C PRO A 71 2.76 0.79 1.37
N GLY A 72 3.07 0.35 0.15
CA GLY A 72 4.33 -0.34 -0.14
C GLY A 72 5.56 0.57 -0.08
N PHE A 73 5.38 1.89 -0.20
CA PHE A 73 6.47 2.86 -0.23
C PHE A 73 6.16 4.08 0.62
N VAL A 74 7.21 4.60 1.26
CA VAL A 74 7.12 5.79 2.10
C VAL A 74 7.15 7.08 1.26
N SER A 75 7.71 7.04 0.06
CA SER A 75 7.88 8.20 -0.81
C SER A 75 7.44 7.90 -2.23
N ASP A 76 6.89 8.92 -2.89
CA ASP A 76 6.63 8.87 -4.32
C ASP A 76 7.95 8.73 -5.09
N HIS A 77 7.91 7.90 -6.12
CA HIS A 77 8.98 7.75 -7.11
C HIS A 77 8.35 7.42 -8.46
N MET A 78 9.18 7.43 -9.51
CA MET A 78 8.71 7.38 -10.89
C MET A 78 7.79 6.19 -11.17
N GLU A 79 8.11 4.99 -10.67
CA GLU A 79 7.30 3.78 -10.88
C GLU A 79 5.92 3.92 -10.22
N VAL A 80 5.84 4.30 -8.94
CA VAL A 80 4.55 4.50 -8.26
C VAL A 80 3.69 5.57 -8.94
N LYS A 81 4.31 6.68 -9.36
CA LYS A 81 3.61 7.77 -10.05
C LYS A 81 3.09 7.34 -11.41
N TYR A 82 3.90 6.61 -12.17
CA TYR A 82 3.49 6.15 -13.48
C TYR A 82 2.34 5.13 -13.36
N ASP A 83 2.51 4.09 -12.54
CA ASP A 83 1.52 3.02 -12.43
C ASP A 83 0.17 3.51 -11.89
N LEU A 84 0.18 4.43 -10.91
CA LEU A 84 -1.05 4.86 -10.24
C LEU A 84 -1.63 6.16 -10.80
N ASP A 85 -0.80 7.20 -10.92
CA ASP A 85 -1.28 8.52 -11.34
C ASP A 85 -1.39 8.63 -12.87
N THR A 86 -0.82 7.67 -13.63
CA THR A 86 -0.98 7.59 -15.09
C THR A 86 -1.82 6.38 -15.49
N GLU A 87 -1.32 5.16 -15.33
CA GLU A 87 -1.99 3.98 -15.90
C GLU A 87 -3.32 3.65 -15.21
N ALA A 88 -3.32 3.56 -13.88
CA ALA A 88 -4.55 3.27 -13.14
C ALA A 88 -5.58 4.40 -13.28
N ALA A 89 -5.15 5.66 -13.23
CA ALA A 89 -6.01 6.82 -13.48
C ALA A 89 -6.63 6.77 -14.90
N GLN A 90 -5.87 6.40 -15.92
CA GLN A 90 -6.40 6.21 -17.28
C GLN A 90 -7.39 5.05 -17.36
N THR A 91 -7.14 3.94 -16.67
CA THR A 91 -8.10 2.84 -16.61
C THR A 91 -9.41 3.27 -15.95
N ALA A 92 -9.35 3.97 -14.81
CA ALA A 92 -10.55 4.49 -14.16
C ALA A 92 -11.33 5.47 -15.06
N ALA A 93 -10.63 6.36 -15.78
CA ALA A 93 -11.26 7.26 -16.74
C ALA A 93 -11.96 6.52 -17.89
N ARG A 94 -11.35 5.45 -18.43
CA ARG A 94 -11.99 4.60 -19.46
C ARG A 94 -13.22 3.87 -18.95
N LEU A 95 -13.25 3.53 -17.65
CA LEU A 95 -14.36 2.83 -17.00
C LEU A 95 -15.44 3.78 -16.48
N ASP A 96 -15.28 5.10 -16.64
CA ASP A 96 -16.15 6.12 -16.03
C ASP A 96 -16.28 5.88 -14.51
N MET A 97 -15.12 5.78 -13.84
CA MET A 97 -15.00 5.62 -12.39
C MET A 97 -14.29 6.83 -11.77
N ALA A 98 -14.77 7.28 -10.61
CA ALA A 98 -14.04 8.21 -9.78
C ALA A 98 -12.75 7.55 -9.24
N TYR A 99 -11.63 8.27 -9.31
CA TYR A 99 -10.33 7.76 -8.89
C TYR A 99 -9.62 8.78 -8.02
N LEU A 100 -9.18 8.32 -6.84
CA LEU A 100 -8.28 9.08 -5.97
C LEU A 100 -7.15 8.18 -5.51
N ARG A 101 -5.93 8.73 -5.48
CA ARG A 101 -4.79 8.09 -4.83
C ARG A 101 -4.49 8.84 -3.54
N ALA A 102 -4.35 8.11 -2.44
CA ALA A 102 -3.78 8.67 -1.22
C ALA A 102 -2.28 8.96 -1.43
N ASP A 103 -1.81 10.10 -0.95
CA ASP A 103 -0.40 10.46 -1.03
C ASP A 103 0.47 9.48 -0.23
N SER A 104 1.70 9.27 -0.68
CA SER A 104 2.72 8.65 0.15
C SER A 104 3.03 9.53 1.36
N VAL A 105 3.42 8.92 2.47
CA VAL A 105 3.64 9.63 3.74
C VAL A 105 4.75 10.69 3.66
N GLY A 106 5.74 10.48 2.78
CA GLY A 106 6.82 11.41 2.50
C GLY A 106 7.59 11.79 3.77
N THR A 107 7.57 13.07 4.11
CA THR A 107 8.28 13.65 5.26
C THR A 107 7.33 14.11 6.36
N ASP A 108 6.14 13.49 6.46
CA ASP A 108 5.20 13.81 7.54
C ASP A 108 5.90 13.79 8.91
N PRO A 109 5.81 14.86 9.71
CA PRO A 109 6.51 14.96 10.98
C PRO A 109 6.20 13.83 11.96
N SER A 110 4.96 13.31 11.96
CA SER A 110 4.54 12.23 12.84
C SER A 110 5.18 10.91 12.43
N PHE A 111 5.30 10.68 11.12
CA PHE A 111 6.00 9.51 10.58
C PHE A 111 7.50 9.57 10.91
N VAL A 112 8.15 10.72 10.68
CA VAL A 112 9.56 10.91 11.01
C VAL A 112 9.81 10.72 12.51
N ALA A 113 8.97 11.28 13.37
CA ALA A 113 9.05 11.08 14.81
C ALA A 113 8.96 9.59 15.19
N GLY A 114 8.01 8.86 14.60
CA GLY A 114 7.88 7.42 14.81
C GLY A 114 9.11 6.61 14.38
N LEU A 115 9.78 7.01 13.29
CA LEU A 115 11.04 6.38 12.87
C LEU A 115 12.17 6.63 13.89
N VAL A 116 12.26 7.85 14.42
CA VAL A 116 13.23 8.21 15.47
C VAL A 116 12.98 7.37 16.72
N ASP A 117 11.72 7.27 17.16
CA ASP A 117 11.34 6.47 18.33
C ASP A 117 11.71 4.98 18.14
N ALA A 118 11.40 4.41 16.97
CA ALA A 118 11.76 3.03 16.65
C ALA A 118 13.27 2.79 16.65
N ALA A 119 14.06 3.75 16.16
CA ALA A 119 15.52 3.68 16.17
C ALA A 119 16.08 3.74 17.61
N LEU A 120 15.54 4.63 18.44
CA LEU A 120 15.92 4.76 19.85
C LEU A 120 15.57 3.51 20.66
N GLU A 121 14.36 2.98 20.46
CA GLU A 121 13.92 1.72 21.10
C GLU A 121 14.88 0.58 20.75
N ARG A 122 15.17 0.41 19.45
CA ARG A 122 16.10 -0.63 18.99
C ARG A 122 17.50 -0.45 19.57
N SER A 123 18.01 0.78 19.63
CA SER A 123 19.31 1.09 20.23
C SER A 123 19.37 0.71 21.70
N ALA A 124 18.33 1.03 22.49
CA ALA A 124 18.24 0.66 23.90
C ALA A 124 18.26 -0.86 24.10
N GLN A 125 17.53 -1.62 23.27
CA GLN A 125 17.54 -3.09 23.30
C GLN A 125 18.94 -3.67 23.06
N TYR A 126 19.70 -3.12 22.10
CA TYR A 126 21.07 -3.57 21.84
C TYR A 126 22.01 -3.30 23.00
N ARG A 127 21.94 -2.11 23.61
CA ARG A 127 22.75 -1.76 24.78
C ARG A 127 22.46 -2.68 25.96
N ALA A 128 21.19 -2.96 26.24
CA ALA A 128 20.79 -3.89 27.29
C ALA A 128 21.33 -5.32 27.05
N ARG A 129 21.28 -5.80 25.80
CA ARG A 129 21.85 -7.12 25.43
C ARG A 129 23.36 -7.18 25.58
N ALA A 130 24.08 -6.11 25.24
CA ALA A 130 25.53 -6.05 25.38
C ALA A 130 25.96 -6.12 26.86
N LEU A 131 25.27 -5.38 27.73
CA LEU A 131 25.50 -5.41 29.19
C LEU A 131 25.22 -6.80 29.78
N ASN A 132 24.16 -7.48 29.32
CA ASN A 132 23.81 -8.82 29.79
C ASN A 132 24.75 -9.93 29.31
N ARG A 133 25.57 -9.71 28.28
CA ARG A 133 26.59 -10.68 27.81
C ARG A 133 27.93 -10.58 28.54
N GLN A 134 28.16 -9.48 29.27
CA GLN A 134 29.38 -9.24 30.05
C GLN A 134 29.26 -9.65 31.52
N ARG A 135 28.10 -10.19 31.91
CA ARG A 135 27.82 -10.81 33.21
C ARG A 135 27.74 -12.32 33.03
#